data_AF-A0A1L3MVZ9-F1
#
_entry.id   AF-A0A1L3MVZ9-F1
#
_cell.length_a   1.000
_cell.length_b   1.000
_cell.length_c   1.000
_cell.angle_alpha   90.00
_cell.angle_beta   90.00
_cell.angle_gamma   90.00
#
_symmetry.space_group_name_H-M   'P 1'
#
loop_
_entity.id
_entity.type
_entity.pdbx_description
1 polymer ?
#
loop_
_entity_poly.entity_id
_entity_poly.type
_entity_poly.pdbx_seq_one_letter_code
_entity_poly.pdbx_strand_id
1 'polypeptide(L)'
;MKKITLFLVLTVFLLTSCQSAHLDVITLDEVVSSFEDQQLDMEENENLNNNRIFQMKLNGVYPSSYELEGKLLSVYIYHSVEEREKGLEDFHHKTATMNLVSYNVYKIDNIFIFYVYEHDRSKDVKVDDAIKAALSKVEERNE
;
A
#
# COMPACT_ATOMS: atom_id res chain seq x y z
N MET A 1 -45.62 -34.52 9.60
CA MET A 1 -45.13 -33.72 8.46
C MET A 1 -44.64 -32.31 8.86
N LYS A 2 -45.28 -31.59 9.80
CA LYS A 2 -44.83 -30.24 10.25
C LYS A 2 -43.45 -30.14 10.94
N LYS A 3 -42.93 -31.22 11.55
CA LYS A 3 -41.63 -31.21 12.27
C LYS A 3 -40.42 -31.34 11.34
N ILE A 4 -40.58 -32.02 10.20
CA ILE A 4 -39.51 -32.23 9.21
C ILE A 4 -39.27 -30.93 8.43
N THR A 5 -40.33 -30.17 8.13
CA THR A 5 -40.23 -28.87 7.47
C THR A 5 -39.46 -27.85 8.31
N LEU A 6 -39.61 -27.89 9.65
CA LEU A 6 -38.88 -27.00 10.56
C LEU A 6 -37.37 -27.28 10.57
N PHE A 7 -36.97 -28.56 10.46
CA PHE A 7 -35.57 -28.96 10.42
C PHE A 7 -34.89 -28.57 9.10
N LEU A 8 -35.64 -28.66 7.99
CA LEU A 8 -35.15 -28.36 6.65
C LEU A 8 -34.92 -26.85 6.45
N VAL A 9 -35.76 -26.00 7.06
CA VAL A 9 -35.57 -24.54 7.07
C VAL A 9 -34.35 -24.12 7.90
N LEU A 10 -34.05 -24.82 9.01
CA LEU A 10 -32.91 -24.52 9.88
C LEU A 10 -31.57 -24.82 9.19
N THR A 11 -31.50 -25.86 8.38
CA THR A 11 -30.29 -26.23 7.62
C THR A 11 -29.98 -25.28 6.47
N VAL A 12 -30.98 -24.60 5.88
CA VAL A 12 -30.76 -23.64 4.79
C VAL A 12 -30.14 -22.33 5.31
N PHE A 13 -30.45 -21.94 6.56
CA PHE A 13 -29.85 -20.75 7.20
C PHE A 13 -28.38 -20.92 7.59
N LEU A 14 -27.89 -22.16 7.73
CA LEU A 14 -26.48 -22.42 8.08
C LEU A 14 -25.55 -22.38 6.86
N LEU A 15 -26.08 -22.33 5.64
CA LEU A 15 -25.29 -22.31 4.41
C LEU A 15 -24.95 -20.89 3.89
N THR A 16 -25.44 -19.84 4.55
CA THR A 16 -25.18 -18.44 4.12
C THR A 16 -23.98 -17.78 4.81
N SER A 17 -23.27 -18.49 5.69
CA SER A 17 -22.12 -17.93 6.41
C SER A 17 -20.80 -18.55 5.94
N CYS A 18 -20.44 -18.28 4.70
CA CYS A 18 -19.04 -18.20 4.30
C CYS A 18 -18.92 -17.49 2.95
N GLN A 19 -19.58 -16.34 2.82
CA GLN A 19 -19.08 -15.37 1.84
C GLN A 19 -17.88 -14.73 2.53
N SER A 20 -16.69 -15.33 2.35
CA SER A 20 -15.46 -14.59 2.57
C SER A 20 -15.64 -13.33 1.74
N ALA A 21 -15.86 -12.20 2.40
CA ALA A 21 -15.69 -10.92 1.76
C ALA A 21 -14.29 -11.01 1.15
N HIS A 22 -14.23 -11.12 -0.18
CA HIS A 22 -13.04 -10.73 -0.89
C HIS A 22 -12.90 -9.26 -0.50
N LEU A 23 -12.12 -9.02 0.55
CA LEU A 23 -11.54 -7.71 0.76
C LEU A 23 -10.62 -7.60 -0.46
N ASP A 24 -11.06 -6.84 -1.45
CA ASP A 24 -10.24 -6.50 -2.61
C ASP A 24 -9.12 -5.61 -2.09
N VAL A 25 -8.11 -6.28 -1.52
CA VAL A 25 -6.91 -5.69 -0.96
C VAL A 25 -5.95 -5.52 -2.11
N ILE A 26 -5.52 -4.29 -2.35
CA ILE A 26 -4.58 -4.02 -3.42
C ILE A 26 -3.26 -4.74 -3.11
N THR A 27 -2.79 -5.49 -4.09
CA THR A 27 -1.55 -6.28 -4.05
C THR A 27 -0.36 -5.47 -4.57
N LEU A 28 0.85 -5.95 -4.24
CA LEU A 28 2.08 -5.36 -4.75
C LEU A 28 2.16 -5.42 -6.29
N ASP A 29 1.75 -6.55 -6.88
CA ASP A 29 1.77 -6.74 -8.33
C ASP A 29 0.88 -5.73 -9.04
N GLU A 30 -0.30 -5.42 -8.48
CA GLU A 30 -1.20 -4.41 -9.05
C GLU A 30 -0.63 -2.99 -9.03
N VAL A 31 0.17 -2.68 -8.00
CA VAL A 31 0.91 -1.41 -7.90
C VAL A 31 2.03 -1.37 -8.93
N VAL A 32 2.86 -2.42 -9.00
CA VAL A 32 3.97 -2.49 -9.97
C VAL A 32 3.43 -2.37 -11.39
N SER A 33 2.40 -3.14 -11.74
CA SER A 33 1.77 -3.06 -13.06
C SER A 33 1.17 -1.69 -13.36
N SER A 34 0.61 -0.98 -12.36
CA SER A 34 0.07 0.36 -12.62
C SER A 34 1.14 1.42 -12.85
N PHE A 35 2.31 1.26 -12.23
CA PHE A 35 3.48 2.11 -12.48
C PHE A 35 4.05 1.84 -13.88
N GLU A 36 4.22 0.56 -14.26
CA GLU A 36 4.64 0.15 -15.61
C GLU A 36 3.72 0.72 -16.69
N ASP A 37 2.39 0.66 -16.48
CA ASP A 37 1.39 1.23 -17.38
C ASP A 37 1.55 2.75 -17.59
N GLN A 38 2.10 3.45 -16.60
CA GLN A 38 2.42 4.89 -16.66
C GLN A 38 3.87 5.16 -17.11
N GLN A 39 4.58 4.13 -17.60
CA GLN A 39 5.98 4.22 -18.01
C GLN A 39 6.92 4.63 -16.86
N LEU A 40 6.53 4.31 -15.62
CA LEU A 40 7.35 4.46 -14.43
C LEU A 40 8.04 3.11 -14.15
N ASP A 41 9.29 2.99 -14.58
CA ASP A 41 10.05 1.76 -14.36
C ASP A 41 10.46 1.66 -12.88
N MET A 42 10.06 0.57 -12.23
CA MET A 42 10.35 0.28 -10.84
C MET A 42 11.39 -0.83 -10.76
N GLU A 43 12.65 -0.46 -10.55
CA GLU A 43 13.71 -1.44 -10.43
C GLU A 43 13.77 -1.98 -8.99
N GLU A 44 13.73 -3.30 -8.82
CA GLU A 44 13.95 -3.89 -7.49
C GLU A 44 15.35 -3.53 -6.99
N ASN A 45 15.42 -2.87 -5.84
CA ASN A 45 16.70 -2.46 -5.26
C ASN A 45 16.75 -2.72 -3.76
N GLU A 46 17.16 -3.95 -3.41
CA GLU A 46 17.43 -4.36 -2.02
C GLU A 46 18.66 -3.65 -1.42
N ASN A 47 19.47 -2.97 -2.24
CA ASN A 47 20.78 -2.42 -1.86
C ASN A 47 20.79 -0.90 -1.65
N LEU A 48 19.65 -0.21 -1.63
CA LEU A 48 19.53 1.20 -1.22
C LEU A 48 19.73 1.35 0.30
N ASN A 49 20.89 0.90 0.78
CA ASN A 49 21.29 0.73 2.18
C ASN A 49 21.39 2.03 3.00
N ASN A 50 21.25 3.19 2.36
CA ASN A 50 21.52 4.47 3.00
C ASN A 50 20.32 5.04 3.74
N ASN A 51 19.08 4.59 3.46
CA ASN A 51 17.89 5.21 4.03
C ASN A 51 16.99 4.25 4.82
N ARG A 52 17.59 3.64 5.85
CA ARG A 52 16.93 2.72 6.78
C ARG A 52 15.68 3.28 7.46
N ILE A 53 15.51 4.61 7.46
CA ILE A 53 14.32 5.27 8.03
C ILE A 53 13.07 4.93 7.21
N PHE A 54 13.13 4.98 5.88
CA PHE A 54 11.96 4.72 5.03
C PHE A 54 11.73 3.23 4.74
N GLN A 55 12.71 2.39 5.08
CA GLN A 55 12.67 0.93 4.94
C GLN A 55 12.39 0.18 6.25
N MET A 56 12.05 0.90 7.33
CA MET A 56 11.86 0.29 8.65
C MET A 56 10.54 -0.49 8.74
N LYS A 57 10.44 -1.39 9.72
CA LYS A 57 9.17 -2.06 10.02
C LYS A 57 8.18 -1.06 10.62
N LEU A 58 7.00 -0.93 10.02
CA LEU A 58 5.91 -0.05 10.46
C LEU A 58 4.63 -0.85 10.69
N ASN A 59 4.03 -0.72 11.88
CA ASN A 59 2.85 -1.47 12.29
C ASN A 59 2.88 -2.96 11.89
N GLY A 60 4.01 -3.63 12.12
CA GLY A 60 4.15 -5.05 11.80
C GLY A 60 4.60 -5.39 10.38
N VAL A 61 4.65 -4.43 9.46
CA VAL A 61 4.89 -4.64 8.02
C VAL A 61 6.26 -4.09 7.60
N TYR A 62 6.98 -4.84 6.76
CA TYR A 62 8.17 -4.36 6.05
C TYR A 62 7.78 -3.90 4.65
N PRO A 63 8.41 -2.83 4.12
CA PRO A 63 8.14 -2.41 2.76
C PRO A 63 8.88 -3.28 1.73
N SER A 64 8.31 -3.35 0.54
CA SER A 64 9.06 -3.66 -0.68
C SER A 64 9.81 -2.40 -1.13
N SER A 65 11.08 -2.56 -1.53
CA SER A 65 11.95 -1.44 -1.90
C SER A 65 12.27 -1.45 -3.39
N TYR A 66 12.04 -0.32 -4.03
CA TYR A 66 12.31 -0.11 -5.44
C TYR A 66 13.11 1.18 -5.64
N GLU A 67 13.72 1.26 -6.81
CA GLU A 67 14.28 2.49 -7.36
C GLU A 67 13.34 3.00 -8.46
N LEU A 68 13.01 4.29 -8.39
CA LEU A 68 12.26 5.00 -9.42
C LEU A 68 13.01 6.29 -9.73
N GLU A 69 13.44 6.48 -10.98
CA GLU A 69 14.24 7.65 -11.41
C GLU A 69 15.50 7.90 -10.54
N GLY A 70 16.18 6.83 -10.12
CA GLY A 70 17.36 6.92 -9.27
C GLY A 70 17.08 7.25 -7.79
N LYS A 71 15.80 7.21 -7.38
CA LYS A 71 15.35 7.56 -6.02
C LYS A 71 14.66 6.38 -5.34
N LEU A 72 14.74 6.34 -4.01
CA LEU A 72 14.11 5.27 -3.22
C LEU A 72 12.57 5.42 -3.24
N LEU A 73 11.91 4.34 -3.61
CA LEU A 73 10.48 4.13 -3.46
C LEU A 73 10.24 2.96 -2.48
N SER A 74 9.61 3.22 -1.34
CA SER A 74 9.28 2.18 -0.35
C SER A 74 7.77 1.96 -0.32
N VAL A 75 7.32 0.74 -0.59
CA VAL A 75 5.91 0.36 -0.75
C VAL A 75 5.49 -0.56 0.39
N TYR A 76 4.58 -0.10 1.23
CA TYR A 76 3.96 -0.90 2.30
C TYR A 76 2.55 -1.35 1.87
N ILE A 77 2.30 -2.64 1.97
CA ILE A 77 0.99 -3.26 1.72
C ILE A 77 0.44 -3.79 3.05
N TYR A 78 -0.68 -3.25 3.51
CA TYR A 78 -1.37 -3.67 4.73
C TYR A 78 -2.60 -4.53 4.39
N HIS A 79 -3.28 -5.09 5.40
CA HIS A 79 -4.54 -5.80 5.19
C HIS A 79 -5.77 -4.88 5.19
N SER A 80 -5.61 -3.61 5.60
CA SER A 80 -6.69 -2.63 5.62
C SER A 80 -6.20 -1.18 5.67
N VAL A 81 -7.12 -0.25 5.39
CA VAL A 81 -6.93 1.20 5.58
C VAL A 81 -6.54 1.53 7.03
N GLU A 82 -7.16 0.87 8.01
CA GLU A 82 -6.89 1.15 9.43
C GLU A 82 -5.46 0.75 9.81
N GLU A 83 -4.98 -0.40 9.32
CA GLU A 83 -3.60 -0.82 9.53
C GLU A 83 -2.59 0.09 8.82
N ARG A 84 -2.94 0.60 7.63
CA ARG A 84 -2.14 1.61 6.92
C ARG A 84 -2.00 2.88 7.74
N GLU A 85 -3.09 3.40 8.31
CA GLU A 85 -3.04 4.61 9.15
C GLU A 85 -2.21 4.37 10.44
N LYS A 86 -2.32 3.19 11.06
CA LYS A 86 -1.43 2.81 12.18
C LYS A 86 0.04 2.74 11.76
N GLY A 87 0.32 2.29 10.54
CA GLY A 87 1.66 2.31 9.95
C GLY A 87 2.23 3.72 9.81
N LEU A 88 1.41 4.66 9.36
CA LEU A 88 1.79 6.08 9.27
C LEU A 88 2.00 6.70 10.67
N GLU A 89 1.13 6.40 11.63
CA GLU A 89 1.30 6.85 13.02
C GLU A 89 2.60 6.32 13.63
N ASP A 90 2.91 5.04 13.41
CA ASP A 90 4.16 4.40 13.87
C ASP A 90 5.39 5.06 13.24
N PHE A 91 5.32 5.44 11.96
CA PHE A 91 6.38 6.21 11.30
C PHE A 91 6.58 7.56 11.98
N HIS A 92 5.51 8.34 12.19
CA HIS A 92 5.59 9.63 12.84
C HIS A 92 6.15 9.52 14.27
N HIS A 93 5.74 8.50 15.01
CA HIS A 93 6.23 8.25 16.36
C HIS A 93 7.74 7.94 16.36
N LYS A 94 8.18 7.01 15.50
CA LYS A 94 9.59 6.59 15.42
C LYS A 94 10.52 7.66 14.89
N THR A 95 9.99 8.59 14.08
CA THR A 95 10.77 9.65 13.44
C THR A 95 10.61 11.03 14.07
N ALA A 96 9.83 11.16 15.15
CA ALA A 96 9.47 12.45 15.76
C ALA A 96 10.67 13.35 16.12
N THR A 97 11.82 12.76 16.45
CA THR A 97 13.05 13.49 16.81
C THR A 97 14.14 13.40 15.73
N MET A 98 13.84 12.82 14.57
CA MET A 98 14.79 12.60 13.49
C MET A 98 14.77 13.77 12.50
N ASN A 99 15.94 14.10 11.95
CA ASN A 99 16.03 15.04 10.85
C ASN A 99 15.83 14.27 9.53
N LEU A 100 14.63 14.34 8.97
CA LEU A 100 14.28 13.62 7.75
C LEU A 100 14.75 14.39 6.50
N VAL A 101 15.22 13.64 5.50
CA VAL A 101 15.44 14.16 4.14
C VAL A 101 14.09 14.45 3.46
N SER A 102 14.07 15.06 2.28
CA SER A 102 12.81 15.32 1.58
C SER A 102 12.19 14.04 1.02
N TYR A 103 10.88 13.89 1.22
CA TYR A 103 10.09 12.76 0.73
C TYR A 103 8.63 13.17 0.49
N ASN A 104 7.96 12.41 -0.37
CA ASN A 104 6.52 12.43 -0.55
C ASN A 104 5.90 11.17 0.04
N VAL A 105 4.65 11.31 0.47
CA VAL A 105 3.81 10.21 0.96
C VAL A 105 2.60 10.07 0.05
N TYR A 106 2.34 8.84 -0.40
CA TYR A 106 1.14 8.48 -1.13
C TYR A 106 0.37 7.42 -0.36
N LYS A 107 -0.96 7.54 -0.35
CA LYS A 107 -1.87 6.65 0.36
C LYS A 107 -3.07 6.34 -0.52
N ILE A 108 -3.38 5.06 -0.65
CA ILE A 108 -4.55 4.54 -1.37
C ILE A 108 -4.93 3.22 -0.70
N ASP A 109 -6.20 3.08 -0.29
CA ASP A 109 -6.70 1.91 0.46
C ASP A 109 -5.72 1.34 1.50
N ASN A 110 -5.22 0.13 1.29
CA ASN A 110 -4.30 -0.56 2.18
C ASN A 110 -2.81 -0.27 1.89
N ILE A 111 -2.50 0.64 0.97
CA ILE A 111 -1.14 0.94 0.52
C ILE A 111 -0.65 2.27 1.09
N PHE A 112 0.61 2.26 1.48
CA PHE A 112 1.36 3.44 1.89
C PHE A 112 2.73 3.46 1.20
N ILE A 113 3.05 4.54 0.51
CA ILE A 113 4.28 4.67 -0.28
C ILE A 113 5.07 5.89 0.18
N PHE A 114 6.38 5.72 0.36
CA PHE A 114 7.34 6.81 0.42
C PHE A 114 8.12 6.93 -0.88
N TYR A 115 8.22 8.15 -1.41
CA TYR A 115 9.16 8.48 -2.48
C TYR A 115 10.18 9.49 -1.95
N VAL A 116 11.46 9.10 -1.91
CA VAL A 116 12.51 9.87 -1.23
C VAL A 116 13.44 10.53 -2.24
N TYR A 117 13.32 11.86 -2.39
CA TYR A 117 14.08 12.65 -3.38
C TYR A 117 15.19 13.52 -2.77
N GLU A 118 15.42 13.38 -1.46
CA GLU A 118 16.53 13.99 -0.71
C GLU A 118 16.70 15.50 -0.92
N HIS A 119 17.83 15.93 -1.50
CA HIS A 119 18.18 17.34 -1.74
C HIS A 119 17.88 17.78 -3.16
N ASP A 120 17.15 16.99 -3.95
CA ASP A 120 16.72 17.46 -5.27
C ASP A 120 15.75 18.64 -5.08
N ARG A 121 16.26 19.85 -5.34
CA ARG A 121 15.56 21.12 -5.09
C ARG A 121 14.64 21.52 -6.24
N SER A 122 14.44 20.65 -7.24
CA SER A 122 13.38 20.89 -8.20
C SER A 122 12.06 20.90 -7.42
N LYS A 123 11.46 22.08 -7.29
CA LYS A 123 10.18 22.27 -6.59
C LYS A 123 9.05 21.39 -7.17
N ASP A 124 9.27 20.89 -8.38
CA ASP A 124 8.44 19.91 -9.04
C ASP A 124 9.16 18.56 -8.98
N VAL A 125 8.68 17.67 -8.10
CA VAL A 125 9.00 16.25 -8.23
C VAL A 125 8.34 15.81 -9.53
N LYS A 126 9.12 15.71 -10.61
CA LYS A 126 8.60 15.47 -11.97
C LYS A 126 7.73 14.22 -12.11
N VAL A 127 7.87 13.28 -11.17
CA VAL A 127 7.12 12.02 -11.12
C VAL A 127 5.89 12.06 -10.22
N ASP A 128 5.62 13.15 -9.49
CA ASP A 128 4.52 13.20 -8.51
C ASP A 128 3.15 12.97 -9.15
N ASP A 129 2.87 13.68 -10.24
CA ASP A 129 1.61 13.53 -10.98
C ASP A 129 1.49 12.14 -11.61
N ALA A 130 2.61 11.57 -12.08
CA ALA A 130 2.63 10.24 -12.67
C ALA A 130 2.38 9.14 -11.61
N ILE A 131 2.99 9.26 -10.42
CA ILE A 131 2.73 8.36 -9.29
C ILE A 131 1.26 8.45 -8.88
N LYS A 132 0.70 9.65 -8.76
CA LYS A 132 -0.73 9.83 -8.44
C LYS A 132 -1.63 9.18 -9.49
N ALA A 133 -1.33 9.39 -10.78
CA ALA A 133 -2.09 8.78 -11.87
C ALA A 133 -1.99 7.24 -11.84
N ALA A 134 -0.81 6.68 -11.56
CA ALA A 134 -0.61 5.25 -11.41
C ALA A 134 -1.45 4.68 -10.27
N LEU A 135 -1.49 5.36 -9.12
CA LEU A 135 -2.27 4.91 -7.96
C LEU A 135 -3.77 5.05 -8.17
N SER A 136 -4.27 6.16 -8.73
CA SER A 136 -5.71 6.33 -9.00
C SER A 136 -6.27 5.23 -9.93
N LYS A 137 -5.48 4.78 -10.90
CA LYS A 137 -5.88 3.64 -11.77
C LYS A 137 -6.03 2.33 -10.99
N VAL A 138 -5.30 2.16 -9.89
CA VAL A 138 -5.45 0.99 -9.02
C VAL A 138 -6.72 1.10 -8.19
N GLU A 139 -7.07 2.30 -7.72
CA GLU A 139 -8.32 2.59 -6.99
C GLU A 139 -9.54 2.25 -7.85
N GLU A 140 -9.60 2.81 -9.06
CA GLU A 140 -10.72 2.65 -9.98
C GLU A 140 -10.97 1.20 -10.43
N ARG A 141 -9.98 0.31 -10.32
CA ARG A 141 -10.14 -1.13 -10.64
C ARG A 141 -10.78 -1.93 -9.50
N ASN A 142 -10.73 -1.41 -8.27
CA ASN A 142 -11.20 -2.08 -7.07
C ASN A 142 -12.53 -1.50 -6.53
N GLU A 143 -13.10 -0.49 -7.21
CA GLU A 143 -14.46 0.03 -7.02
C GLU A 143 -15.50 -0.67 -7.91
#